data_AF-A0A0L6W0R2-F1
#
_entry.id   AF-A0A0L6W0R2-F1
#
_cell.length_a   1.000
_cell.length_b   1.000
_cell.length_c   1.000
_cell.angle_alpha   90.00
_cell.angle_beta   90.00
_cell.angle_gamma   90.00
#
_symmetry.space_group_name_H-M   'P 1'
#
loop_
_entity.id
_entity.type
_entity.pdbx_description
1 polymer ?
#
loop_
_entity_poly.entity_id
_entity_poly.type
_entity_poly.pdbx_seq_one_letter_code
_entity_poly.pdbx_strand_id
1 'polypeptide(L)'
;MPLAKLFWLNNLTENIVAYITEASGFARKLLSKKTKGWFKLKLLSQIAIILIISYIGDTVSKLLSLPIPGNVLGMAILLACLGAGVIKVEMVDRVSKLMLDNLSFFFIPVTVGLITLMDLLHGKWLAIVIICLFSTVVTMVSTGLTVQLLGRKLNK
;
A
#
# COMPACT_ATOMS: atom_id res chain seq x y z
N MET A 1 19.15 -22.95 -66.90
CA MET A 1 19.21 -22.13 -65.67
C MET A 1 17.79 -21.77 -65.14
N PRO A 2 17.02 -22.72 -64.55
CA PRO A 2 15.87 -22.32 -63.69
C PRO A 2 15.71 -23.09 -62.36
N LEU A 3 16.30 -24.29 -62.21
CA LEU A 3 15.99 -25.21 -61.11
C LEU A 3 16.55 -24.76 -59.74
N ALA A 4 17.78 -24.20 -59.72
CA ALA A 4 18.39 -23.73 -58.48
C ALA A 4 17.65 -22.51 -57.88
N LYS A 5 17.09 -21.63 -58.71
CA LYS A 5 16.28 -20.49 -58.25
C LYS A 5 14.95 -20.93 -57.65
N LEU A 6 14.31 -21.93 -58.25
CA LEU A 6 13.07 -22.52 -57.73
C LEU A 6 13.29 -23.24 -56.40
N PHE A 7 14.43 -23.94 -56.24
CA PHE A 7 14.82 -24.56 -54.99
C PHE A 7 15.05 -23.52 -53.86
N TRP A 8 15.79 -22.46 -54.17
CA TRP A 8 16.02 -21.36 -53.23
C TRP A 8 14.73 -20.62 -52.85
N LEU A 9 13.85 -20.37 -53.82
CA LEU A 9 12.56 -19.72 -53.58
C LEU A 9 11.65 -20.59 -52.71
N ASN A 10 11.60 -21.91 -52.94
CA ASN A 10 10.77 -22.82 -52.14
C ASN A 10 11.28 -22.91 -50.68
N ASN A 11 12.60 -22.97 -50.48
CA ASN A 11 13.19 -23.00 -49.14
C ASN A 11 13.03 -21.66 -48.39
N LEU A 12 13.03 -20.54 -49.11
CA LEU A 12 12.71 -19.22 -48.56
C LEU A 12 11.24 -19.14 -48.13
N THR A 13 10.31 -19.64 -48.96
CA THR A 13 8.89 -19.62 -48.61
C THR A 13 8.57 -20.49 -47.41
N GLU A 14 9.16 -21.68 -47.27
CA GLU A 14 8.93 -22.54 -46.11
C GLU A 14 9.49 -21.94 -44.81
N ASN A 15 10.69 -21.37 -44.84
CA ASN A 15 11.26 -20.71 -43.65
C ASN A 15 10.46 -19.47 -43.23
N ILE A 16 10.00 -18.66 -44.19
CA ILE A 16 9.18 -17.48 -43.91
C ILE A 16 7.82 -17.90 -43.33
N VAL A 17 7.19 -18.95 -43.85
CA VAL A 17 5.93 -19.48 -43.30
C VAL A 17 6.13 -20.05 -41.89
N ALA A 18 7.25 -20.73 -41.63
CA ALA A 18 7.61 -21.20 -40.29
C ALA A 18 7.78 -20.04 -39.29
N TYR A 19 8.52 -18.99 -39.68
CA TYR A 19 8.72 -17.80 -38.86
C TYR A 19 7.41 -17.04 -38.59
N ILE A 20 6.54 -16.89 -39.59
CA ILE A 20 5.24 -16.23 -39.43
C ILE A 20 4.32 -17.07 -38.53
N THR A 21 4.35 -18.39 -38.66
CA THR A 21 3.55 -19.30 -37.83
C THR A 21 4.01 -19.25 -36.37
N GLU A 22 5.31 -19.27 -36.12
CA GLU A 22 5.91 -19.16 -34.78
C GLU A 22 5.68 -17.77 -34.14
N ALA A 23 5.88 -16.69 -34.91
CA ALA A 23 5.59 -15.32 -34.49
C ALA A 23 4.09 -15.11 -34.17
N SER A 24 3.19 -15.71 -34.95
CA SER A 24 1.75 -15.66 -34.70
C SER A 24 1.33 -16.44 -33.44
N GLY A 25 2.04 -17.53 -33.12
CA GLY A 25 1.87 -18.30 -31.89
C GLY A 25 2.34 -17.52 -30.67
N PHE A 26 3.47 -16.84 -30.77
CA PHE A 26 3.99 -15.94 -29.73
C PHE A 26 3.09 -14.71 -29.53
N ALA A 27 2.61 -14.09 -30.61
CA ALA A 27 1.65 -12.98 -30.55
C ALA A 27 0.32 -13.37 -29.89
N ARG A 28 -0.20 -14.58 -30.18
CA ARG A 28 -1.39 -15.13 -29.49
C ARG A 28 -1.14 -15.33 -27.99
N LYS A 29 0.06 -15.79 -27.61
CA LYS A 29 0.47 -15.95 -26.21
C LYS A 29 0.57 -14.60 -25.48
N LEU A 30 0.97 -13.53 -26.18
CA LEU A 30 1.00 -12.17 -25.64
C LEU A 30 -0.39 -11.52 -25.53
N LEU A 31 -1.30 -11.81 -26.46
CA LEU A 31 -2.68 -11.29 -26.45
C LEU A 31 -3.61 -11.99 -25.45
N SER A 32 -3.20 -13.12 -24.88
CA SER A 32 -3.92 -13.87 -23.82
C SER A 32 -3.86 -13.23 -22.42
N LYS A 33 -3.40 -11.97 -22.29
CA LYS A 33 -3.30 -11.26 -21.01
C LYS A 33 -4.67 -10.75 -20.53
N LYS A 34 -5.61 -11.67 -20.32
CA LYS A 34 -6.97 -11.45 -19.81
C LYS A 34 -6.95 -11.36 -18.28
N THR A 35 -6.48 -10.25 -17.71
CA THR A 35 -6.46 -10.07 -16.25
C THR A 35 -6.68 -8.61 -15.81
N LYS A 36 -7.76 -7.96 -16.27
CA LYS A 36 -8.11 -6.59 -15.80
C LYS A 36 -9.28 -6.53 -14.80
N GLY A 37 -10.23 -7.47 -14.85
CA GLY A 37 -11.45 -7.43 -14.02
C GLY A 37 -11.29 -8.00 -12.60
N TRP A 38 -10.64 -9.17 -12.46
CA TRP A 38 -10.46 -9.86 -11.17
C TRP A 38 -9.57 -9.10 -10.18
N PHE A 39 -8.68 -8.25 -10.69
CA PHE A 39 -7.78 -7.43 -9.88
C PHE A 39 -8.53 -6.32 -9.15
N LYS A 40 -9.52 -5.68 -9.81
CA LYS A 40 -10.31 -4.60 -9.23
C LYS A 40 -11.20 -5.08 -8.08
N LEU A 41 -11.87 -6.22 -8.23
CA LEU A 41 -12.77 -6.75 -7.21
C LEU A 41 -12.02 -7.15 -5.92
N LYS A 42 -10.83 -7.73 -6.07
CA LYS A 42 -9.97 -7.99 -4.90
C LYS A 42 -9.60 -6.69 -4.20
N LEU A 43 -9.17 -5.66 -4.93
CA LEU A 43 -8.76 -4.37 -4.36
C LEU A 43 -9.89 -3.68 -3.59
N LEU A 44 -11.12 -3.72 -4.13
CA LEU A 44 -12.31 -3.21 -3.45
C LEU A 44 -12.57 -3.94 -2.13
N SER A 45 -12.46 -5.27 -2.13
CA SER A 45 -12.63 -6.10 -0.93
C SER A 45 -11.56 -5.80 0.12
N GLN A 46 -10.30 -5.60 -0.27
CA GLN A 46 -9.23 -5.24 0.66
C GLN A 46 -9.44 -3.85 1.29
N ILE A 47 -9.87 -2.84 0.51
CA ILE A 47 -10.25 -1.52 1.04
C ILE A 47 -11.43 -1.65 2.01
N ALA A 48 -12.45 -2.43 1.66
CA ALA A 48 -13.62 -2.62 2.51
C ALA A 48 -13.25 -3.21 3.88
N ILE A 49 -12.32 -4.17 3.93
CA ILE A 49 -11.82 -4.73 5.20
C ILE A 49 -11.21 -3.64 6.08
N ILE A 50 -10.32 -2.81 5.53
CA ILE A 50 -9.67 -1.72 6.27
C ILE A 50 -10.72 -0.72 6.77
N LEU A 51 -11.66 -0.31 5.91
CA LEU A 51 -12.73 0.63 6.28
C LEU A 51 -13.66 0.08 7.37
N ILE A 52 -14.06 -1.19 7.28
CA ILE A 52 -14.92 -1.83 8.29
C ILE A 52 -14.20 -1.86 9.63
N ILE A 53 -12.92 -2.20 9.66
CA ILE A 53 -12.15 -2.27 10.91
C ILE A 53 -11.93 -0.87 11.51
N SER A 54 -11.63 0.13 10.67
CA SER A 54 -11.57 1.52 11.12
C SER A 54 -12.90 2.03 11.66
N TYR A 55 -14.03 1.65 11.04
CA TYR A 55 -15.37 1.99 11.52
C TYR A 55 -15.72 1.31 12.84
N ILE A 56 -15.35 0.04 13.00
CA ILE A 56 -15.49 -0.67 14.28
C ILE A 56 -14.64 0.02 15.35
N GLY A 57 -13.39 0.37 15.04
CA GLY A 57 -12.52 1.10 15.96
C GLY A 57 -13.10 2.44 16.43
N ASP A 58 -13.70 3.21 15.51
CA ASP A 58 -14.40 4.46 15.82
C ASP A 58 -15.66 4.23 16.68
N THR A 59 -16.44 3.20 16.36
CA THR A 59 -17.65 2.84 17.12
C THR A 59 -17.29 2.42 18.55
N VAL A 60 -16.26 1.58 18.71
CA VAL A 60 -15.75 1.14 20.01
C VAL A 60 -15.21 2.34 20.79
N SER A 61 -14.46 3.24 20.15
CA SER A 61 -13.92 4.44 20.79
C SER A 61 -15.03 5.33 21.35
N LYS A 62 -16.10 5.54 20.59
CA LYS A 62 -17.26 6.33 21.01
C LYS A 62 -18.05 5.65 22.12
N LEU A 63 -18.25 4.34 22.02
CA LEU A 63 -19.00 3.58 23.02
C LEU A 63 -18.28 3.56 24.38
N LEU A 64 -16.95 3.43 24.37
CA LEU A 64 -16.14 3.43 25.59
C LEU A 64 -15.74 4.84 26.05
N SER A 65 -16.12 5.90 25.33
CA SER A 65 -15.73 7.30 25.59
C SER A 65 -14.23 7.49 25.86
N LEU A 66 -13.40 6.76 25.11
CA LEU A 66 -11.95 6.80 25.29
C LEU A 66 -11.37 8.09 24.67
N PRO A 67 -10.35 8.72 25.28
CA PRO A 67 -9.67 9.90 24.75
C PRO A 67 -8.76 9.60 23.54
N ILE A 68 -8.89 8.40 22.96
CA ILE A 68 -8.03 7.90 21.88
C ILE A 68 -8.81 8.03 20.56
N PRO A 69 -8.19 8.47 19.46
CA PRO A 69 -8.85 8.50 18.17
C PRO A 69 -9.26 7.09 17.72
N GLY A 70 -10.47 6.95 17.17
CA GLY A 70 -10.98 5.68 16.66
C GLY A 70 -10.06 4.96 15.68
N ASN A 71 -9.28 5.71 14.88
CA ASN A 71 -8.34 5.12 13.93
C ASN A 71 -7.18 4.37 14.62
N VAL A 72 -6.70 4.86 15.76
CA VAL A 72 -5.63 4.18 16.54
C VAL A 72 -6.17 2.88 17.14
N LEU A 73 -7.42 2.89 17.62
CA LEU A 73 -8.11 1.67 18.06
C LEU A 73 -8.32 0.69 16.90
N GLY A 74 -8.71 1.18 15.72
CA GLY A 74 -8.81 0.36 14.50
C GLY A 74 -7.49 -0.33 14.15
N MET A 75 -6.35 0.35 14.29
CA MET A 75 -5.02 -0.26 14.10
C MET A 75 -4.74 -1.37 15.12
N ALA A 76 -5.08 -1.15 16.40
CA ALA A 76 -4.91 -2.17 17.44
C ALA A 76 -5.80 -3.40 17.20
N ILE A 77 -7.05 -3.19 16.77
CA ILE A 77 -7.98 -4.26 16.40
C ILE A 77 -7.47 -5.03 15.18
N LEU A 78 -7.01 -4.33 14.15
CA LEU A 78 -6.42 -4.95 12.96
C LEU A 78 -5.22 -5.81 13.34
N LEU A 79 -4.33 -5.29 14.19
CA LEU A 79 -3.17 -6.01 14.70
C LEU A 79 -3.58 -7.27 15.47
N ALA A 80 -4.59 -7.18 16.34
CA ALA A 80 -5.13 -8.33 17.06
C ALA A 80 -5.73 -9.38 16.11
N CYS A 81 -6.48 -8.97 15.09
CA CYS A 81 -7.04 -9.86 14.07
C CYS A 81 -5.96 -10.53 13.20
N LEU A 82 -4.87 -9.81 12.88
CA LEU A 82 -3.71 -10.38 12.20
C LEU A 82 -2.99 -11.40 13.10
N GLY A 83 -2.77 -11.06 14.37
CA GLY A 83 -2.15 -11.95 15.36
C GLY A 83 -2.97 -13.21 15.64
N ALA A 84 -4.30 -13.10 15.63
CA ALA A 84 -5.22 -14.22 15.78
C ALA A 84 -5.40 -15.06 14.50
N GLY A 85 -4.81 -14.65 13.36
CA GLY A 85 -4.93 -15.36 12.08
C GLY A 85 -6.30 -15.26 11.40
N VAL A 86 -7.22 -14.46 11.93
CA VAL A 86 -8.56 -14.21 11.36
C VAL A 86 -8.43 -13.46 10.03
N ILE A 87 -7.50 -12.51 9.97
CA ILE A 87 -7.19 -11.74 8.77
C ILE A 87 -5.75 -12.05 8.37
N LYS A 88 -5.57 -12.55 7.14
CA LYS A 88 -4.23 -12.79 6.61
C LYS A 88 -3.64 -11.51 6.02
N VAL A 89 -2.33 -11.33 6.14
CA VAL A 89 -1.63 -10.12 5.67
C VAL A 89 -1.86 -9.89 4.16
N GLU A 90 -1.97 -10.95 3.37
CA GLU A 90 -2.21 -10.86 1.92
C GLU A 90 -3.56 -10.23 1.57
N MET A 91 -4.51 -10.20 2.52
CA MET A 91 -5.83 -9.57 2.35
C MET A 91 -5.80 -8.05 2.47
N VAL A 92 -4.73 -7.46 2.98
CA VAL A 92 -4.62 -5.99 3.13
C VAL A 92 -3.36 -5.42 2.48
N ASP A 93 -2.32 -6.24 2.29
CA ASP A 93 -0.99 -5.82 1.80
C ASP A 93 -1.02 -4.96 0.53
N ARG A 94 -1.77 -5.38 -0.50
CA ARG A 94 -1.74 -4.69 -1.80
C ARG A 94 -2.42 -3.32 -1.74
N VAL A 95 -3.54 -3.19 -1.04
CA VAL A 95 -4.21 -1.89 -0.86
C VAL A 95 -3.41 -0.99 0.06
N SER A 96 -2.88 -1.52 1.16
CA SER A 96 -2.04 -0.75 2.09
C SER A 96 -0.82 -0.18 1.37
N LYS A 97 -0.14 -0.96 0.52
CA LYS A 97 0.96 -0.47 -0.33
C LYS A 97 0.50 0.63 -1.29
N LEU A 98 -0.61 0.41 -2.01
CA LEU A 98 -1.13 1.42 -2.94
C LEU A 98 -1.49 2.74 -2.24
N MET A 99 -2.10 2.68 -1.05
CA MET A 99 -2.42 3.87 -0.27
C MET A 99 -1.17 4.56 0.27
N LEU A 100 -0.16 3.78 0.68
CA LEU A 100 1.11 4.30 1.19
C LEU A 100 1.94 4.95 0.07
N ASP A 101 1.98 4.36 -1.11
CA ASP A 101 2.66 4.91 -2.29
C ASP A 101 2.02 6.24 -2.74
N ASN A 102 0.73 6.42 -2.49
CA ASN A 102 -0.03 7.62 -2.81
C ASN A 102 -0.34 8.48 -1.57
N LEU A 103 0.36 8.28 -0.45
CA LEU A 103 0.10 8.99 0.82
C LEU A 103 0.20 10.51 0.66
N SER A 104 1.16 10.98 -0.14
CA SER A 104 1.33 12.41 -0.46
C SER A 104 0.06 13.04 -1.03
N PHE A 105 -0.68 12.31 -1.87
CA PHE A 105 -1.94 12.80 -2.44
C PHE A 105 -3.01 12.99 -1.35
N PHE A 106 -3.08 12.12 -0.35
CA PHE A 106 -4.01 12.24 0.77
C PHE A 106 -3.65 13.38 1.74
N PHE A 107 -2.37 13.76 1.82
CA PHE A 107 -1.95 14.89 2.64
C PHE A 107 -2.28 16.26 2.03
N ILE A 108 -2.45 16.36 0.71
CA ILE A 108 -2.77 17.63 0.06
C ILE A 108 -4.10 18.20 0.59
N PRO A 109 -5.24 17.46 0.58
CA PRO A 109 -6.52 17.94 1.14
C PRO A 109 -6.43 18.34 2.62
N VAL A 110 -5.72 17.55 3.43
CA VAL A 110 -5.55 17.82 4.86
C VAL A 110 -4.77 19.11 5.07
N THR A 111 -3.68 19.30 4.31
CA THR A 111 -2.81 20.48 4.42
C THR A 111 -3.50 21.74 3.93
N VAL A 112 -4.25 21.71 2.82
CA VAL A 112 -5.01 22.88 2.37
C VAL A 112 -6.10 23.26 3.37
N GLY A 113 -6.69 22.28 4.07
CA GLY A 113 -7.60 22.53 5.18
C GLY A 113 -6.93 23.33 6.31
N LEU A 114 -5.67 23.04 6.62
CA LEU A 114 -4.89 23.78 7.64
C LEU A 114 -4.61 25.23 7.24
N ILE A 115 -4.56 25.55 5.95
CA ILE A 115 -4.32 26.93 5.48
C ILE A 115 -5.44 27.86 5.98
N THR A 116 -6.67 27.37 6.08
CA THR A 116 -7.81 28.15 6.62
C THR A 116 -7.66 28.51 8.10
N LEU A 117 -6.76 27.81 8.81
CA LEU A 117 -6.46 28.04 10.22
C LEU A 117 -5.14 28.83 10.41
N MET A 118 -4.49 29.29 9.34
CA MET A 118 -3.19 29.97 9.42
C MET A 118 -3.21 31.24 10.27
N ASP A 119 -4.33 31.96 10.29
CA ASP A 119 -4.50 33.16 11.11
C ASP A 119 -4.37 32.87 12.62
N LEU A 120 -4.79 31.67 13.08
CA LEU A 120 -4.62 31.24 14.48
C LEU A 120 -3.18 30.80 14.79
N LEU A 121 -2.41 30.44 13.76
CA LEU A 121 -1.01 30.01 13.88
C LEU A 121 -0.03 31.18 13.77
N HIS A 122 -0.46 32.33 13.22
CA HIS A 122 0.34 33.53 13.11
C HIS A 122 0.91 33.94 14.48
N GLY A 123 2.23 34.15 14.51
CA GLY A 123 2.99 34.51 15.72
C GLY A 123 3.40 33.34 16.64
N LYS A 124 2.89 32.12 16.44
CA LYS A 124 3.18 30.96 17.32
C LYS A 124 3.93 29.82 16.64
N TRP A 125 4.25 29.95 15.35
CA TRP A 125 4.94 28.93 14.56
C TRP A 125 6.26 28.46 15.17
N LEU A 126 7.08 29.38 15.71
CA LEU A 126 8.33 29.06 16.39
C LEU A 126 8.09 28.17 17.62
N ALA A 127 7.11 28.51 18.46
CA ALA A 127 6.76 27.71 19.63
C ALA A 127 6.26 26.31 19.24
N ILE A 128 5.50 26.19 18.15
CA ILE A 128 5.02 24.90 17.62
C ILE A 128 6.20 24.05 17.13
N VAL A 129 7.15 24.61 16.40
CA VAL A 129 8.32 23.85 15.92
C VAL A 129 9.16 23.37 17.11
N ILE A 130 9.39 24.23 18.09
CA ILE A 130 10.17 23.88 19.29
C ILE A 130 9.48 22.78 20.09
N ILE A 131 8.17 22.90 20.37
CA ILE A 131 7.45 21.88 21.14
C ILE A 131 7.40 20.54 20.40
N CYS A 132 7.24 20.54 19.07
CA CYS A 132 7.23 19.33 18.25
C CYS A 132 8.60 18.63 18.22
N LEU A 133 9.69 19.38 18.06
CA LEU A 133 11.04 18.81 18.11
C LEU A 133 11.33 18.25 19.49
N PHE A 134 11.02 19.00 20.53
CA PHE A 134 11.21 18.58 21.91
C PHE A 134 10.39 17.33 22.24
N SER A 135 9.09 17.29 21.89
CA SER A 135 8.23 16.15 22.15
C SER A 135 8.69 14.91 21.38
N THR A 136 9.20 15.08 20.15
CA THR A 136 9.72 13.98 19.33
C THR A 136 10.97 13.39 19.99
N VAL A 137 11.93 14.23 20.41
CA VAL A 137 13.14 13.78 21.10
C VAL A 137 12.79 13.06 22.40
N VAL A 138 11.91 13.65 23.23
CA VAL A 138 11.48 13.04 24.49
C VAL A 138 10.79 11.70 24.27
N THR A 139 9.88 11.62 23.30
CA THR A 139 9.16 10.38 22.96
C THR A 139 10.12 9.29 22.45
N MET A 140 11.07 9.67 21.60
CA MET A 140 12.08 8.75 21.04
C MET A 140 13.01 8.21 22.13
N VAL A 141 13.49 9.08 23.03
CA VAL A 141 14.32 8.68 24.18
C VAL A 141 13.54 7.79 25.13
N SER A 142 12.30 8.16 25.47
CA SER A 142 11.44 7.37 26.36
C SER A 142 11.15 5.97 25.81
N THR A 143 10.77 5.89 24.53
CA THR A 143 10.51 4.62 23.85
C THR A 143 11.79 3.78 23.75
N GLY A 144 12.91 4.40 23.38
CA GLY A 144 14.21 3.75 23.28
C GLY A 144 14.70 3.18 24.62
N LEU A 145 14.61 3.96 25.70
CA LEU A 145 14.96 3.50 27.05
C LEU A 145 14.06 2.35 27.50
N THR A 146 12.75 2.44 27.25
CA THR A 146 11.79 1.39 27.60
C THR A 146 12.16 0.05 26.94
N VAL A 147 12.45 0.08 25.63
CA VAL A 147 12.87 -1.12 24.89
C VAL A 147 14.24 -1.62 25.37
N GLN A 148 15.19 -0.72 25.64
CA GLN A 148 16.52 -1.09 26.12
C GLN A 148 16.49 -1.73 27.52
N LEU A 149 15.63 -1.22 28.42
CA LEU A 149 15.42 -1.80 29.75
C LEU A 149 14.77 -3.18 29.67
N LEU A 150 13.77 -3.35 28.81
CA LEU A 150 13.11 -4.63 28.60
C LEU A 150 14.06 -5.65 27.97
N GLY A 151 14.85 -5.24 26.97
CA GLY A 151 15.87 -6.08 26.33
C GLY A 151 16.97 -6.51 27.31
N ARG A 152 17.39 -5.64 28.23
CA ARG A 152 18.34 -6.00 29.30
C ARG A 152 17.76 -7.00 30.30
N LYS A 153 16.45 -6.96 30.58
CA LYS A 153 15.78 -7.93 31.46
C LYS A 153 15.58 -9.30 30.81
N LEU A 154 15.40 -9.36 29.49
CA LEU A 154 15.23 -10.61 28.74
C LEU A 154 16.56 -11.31 28.40
N ASN A 155 17.68 -10.59 28.44
CA ASN A 155 19.03 -11.12 28.19
C ASN A 155 19.80 -11.47 29.49
N LYS A 156 19.08 -11.72 30.59
CA LYS A 156 19.56 -12.33 31.84
C LYS A 156 18.71 -13.56 32.10
#